data_AF-A0AAQ2NH72-F1
#
_entry.id   AF-A0AAQ2NH72-F1
#
_cell.length_a   1.000
_cell.length_b   1.000
_cell.length_c   1.000
_cell.angle_alpha   90.00
_cell.angle_beta   90.00
_cell.angle_gamma   90.00
#
_symmetry.space_group_name_H-M   'P 1'
#
loop_
_entity.id
_entity.type
_entity.pdbx_description
1 polymer ?
#
loop_
_entity_poly.entity_id
_entity_poly.type
_entity_poly.pdbx_seq_one_letter_code
_entity_poly.pdbx_strand_id
1 'polypeptide(L)'
;MPGDKVDRFGNDTGKYLSPKGTPFEMRALPPNNTGKYNVYEVIKPFEVEASTIAPAFGKIGLGTQYKTSVPIKILVKRGILKPV
;
A
#
# COMPACT_ATOMS: atom_id res chain seq x y z
N MET A 1 2.65 0.65 13.00
CA MET A 1 3.60 0.99 14.09
C MET A 1 4.99 1.15 13.53
N PRO A 2 5.89 1.92 14.16
CA PRO A 2 7.30 1.94 13.76
C PRO A 2 7.87 0.52 13.66
N GLY A 3 8.58 0.22 12.57
CA GLY A 3 9.09 -1.12 12.24
C GLY A 3 8.14 -1.98 11.39
N ASP A 4 6.85 -1.65 11.32
CA ASP A 4 5.93 -2.37 10.44
C ASP A 4 6.32 -2.18 8.97
N LYS A 5 6.08 -3.22 8.17
CA LYS A 5 6.33 -3.18 6.73
C LYS A 5 5.02 -3.19 5.96
N VAL A 6 4.92 -2.27 5.01
CA VAL A 6 3.82 -2.13 4.08
C VAL A 6 4.34 -2.14 2.66
N ASP A 7 3.52 -2.55 1.71
CA ASP A 7 3.91 -2.64 0.30
C ASP A 7 2.83 -2.09 -0.63
N ARG A 8 3.22 -1.89 -1.90
CA ARG A 8 2.35 -1.40 -2.97
C ARG A 8 2.86 -1.83 -4.33
N PHE A 9 1.93 -2.14 -5.23
CA PHE A 9 2.18 -2.17 -6.67
C PHE A 9 1.73 -0.83 -7.27
N GLY A 10 2.68 -0.04 -7.79
CA GLY A 10 2.39 1.29 -8.33
C GLY A 10 3.46 2.32 -7.99
N ASN A 11 3.38 3.48 -8.64
CA ASN A 11 4.23 4.63 -8.34
C ASN A 11 3.92 5.25 -6.97
N ASP A 12 4.85 6.04 -6.45
CA ASP A 12 4.77 6.73 -5.16
C ASP A 12 3.84 7.95 -5.16
N THR A 13 3.26 8.30 -6.32
CA THR A 13 2.23 9.35 -6.42
C THR A 13 0.85 8.88 -5.95
N GLY A 14 0.65 7.57 -5.78
CA GLY A 14 -0.58 7.01 -5.22
C GLY A 14 -0.69 7.18 -3.70
N LYS A 15 -1.81 6.71 -3.14
CA LYS A 15 -2.17 6.83 -1.71
C LYS A 15 -2.53 5.50 -1.03
N TYR A 16 -2.41 4.37 -1.73
CA TYR A 16 -2.82 3.07 -1.21
C TYR A 16 -1.62 2.17 -0.96
N LEU A 17 -1.61 1.53 0.20
CA LEU A 17 -0.66 0.52 0.67
C LEU A 17 -1.43 -0.71 1.16
N SER A 18 -0.74 -1.83 1.35
CA SER A 18 -1.24 -3.00 2.05
C SER A 18 -0.21 -3.49 3.07
N PRO A 19 -0.59 -4.33 4.05
CA PRO A 19 0.39 -5.08 4.84
C PRO A 19 1.37 -5.82 3.93
N LYS A 20 2.66 -5.78 4.27
CA LYS A 20 3.68 -6.49 3.48
C LYS A 20 3.31 -7.97 3.33
N GLY A 21 3.35 -8.46 2.10
CA GLY A 21 3.05 -9.87 1.80
C GLY A 21 1.58 -10.17 1.54
N THR A 22 0.71 -9.15 1.51
CA THR A 22 -0.68 -9.34 1.06
C THR A 22 -0.69 -9.99 -0.34
N PRO A 23 -1.33 -11.16 -0.53
CA PRO A 23 -1.31 -11.86 -1.82
C PRO A 23 -1.86 -11.00 -2.96
N PHE A 24 -1.33 -11.18 -4.17
CA PHE A 24 -1.72 -10.35 -5.32
C PHE A 24 -3.22 -10.44 -5.64
N GLU A 25 -3.81 -11.64 -5.57
CA GLU A 25 -5.26 -11.85 -5.76
C GLU A 25 -6.12 -11.15 -4.71
N MET A 26 -5.57 -10.93 -3.51
CA MET A 26 -6.30 -10.24 -2.45
C MET A 26 -6.31 -8.72 -2.59
N ARG A 27 -5.55 -8.19 -3.56
CA ARG A 27 -5.45 -6.73 -3.80
C ARG A 27 -6.43 -6.22 -4.84
N ALA A 28 -7.10 -7.12 -5.56
CA ALA A 28 -8.04 -6.80 -6.63
C ALA A 28 -7.52 -5.69 -7.58
N LEU A 29 -6.26 -5.81 -8.01
CA LEU A 29 -5.65 -4.88 -8.95
C LEU A 29 -6.04 -5.23 -10.40
N PRO A 30 -6.17 -4.23 -11.29
CA PRO A 30 -6.43 -4.48 -12.71
C PRO A 30 -5.39 -5.43 -13.33
N PRO A 31 -5.78 -6.28 -14.30
CA PRO A 31 -4.87 -7.24 -14.94
C PRO A 31 -3.71 -6.57 -15.68
N ASN A 32 -3.90 -5.33 -16.13
CA ASN A 32 -2.89 -4.52 -16.82
C ASN A 32 -2.09 -3.62 -15.87
N ASN A 33 -2.11 -3.86 -14.55
CA ASN A 33 -1.33 -3.07 -13.62
C ASN A 33 0.18 -3.26 -13.86
N THR A 34 0.82 -2.24 -14.43
CA THR A 34 2.28 -2.17 -14.67
C THR A 34 3.04 -1.54 -13.50
N GLY A 35 2.36 -1.31 -12.38
CA GLY A 35 2.93 -0.70 -11.20
C GLY A 35 4.08 -1.51 -10.61
N LYS A 36 5.25 -0.88 -10.45
CA LYS A 36 6.40 -1.49 -9.76
C LYS A 36 6.02 -1.90 -8.34
N TYR A 37 6.56 -3.04 -7.90
CA TYR A 37 6.46 -3.47 -6.50
C TYR A 37 7.41 -2.65 -5.64
N ASN A 38 6.88 -2.05 -4.58
CA ASN A 38 7.62 -1.23 -3.63
C ASN A 38 7.28 -1.69 -2.21
N VAL A 39 8.30 -1.71 -1.35
CA VAL A 39 8.17 -2.02 0.07
C VAL A 39 8.65 -0.81 0.87
N TYR A 40 7.94 -0.50 1.93
CA TYR A 40 8.27 0.58 2.85
C TYR A 40 8.25 0.07 4.29
N GLU A 41 9.16 0.61 5.09
CA GLU A 41 9.17 0.49 6.54
C GLU A 41 8.57 1.75 7.16
N VAL A 42 7.69 1.57 8.13
CA VAL A 42 7.12 2.67 8.92
C VAL A 42 8.18 3.14 9.91
N ILE A 43 8.59 4.41 9.80
CA ILE A 43 9.58 5.01 10.69
C ILE A 43 8.91 5.78 11.82
N LYS A 44 7.78 6.45 11.51
CA LYS A 44 6.99 7.22 12.49
C LYS A 44 5.53 6.80 12.42
N PRO A 45 4.78 6.84 13.54
CA PRO A 45 3.34 6.62 13.51
C PRO A 45 2.64 7.66 12.60
N PHE A 46 1.62 7.23 11.87
CA PHE A 46 0.76 8.08 11.06
C PHE A 46 -0.62 7.43 10.90
N GLU A 47 -1.64 8.25 10.64
CA GLU A 47 -3.00 7.77 10.46
C GLU A 47 -3.26 7.31 9.02
N VAL A 48 -4.08 6.27 8.90
CA VAL A 48 -4.56 5.71 7.64
C VAL A 48 -6.03 5.33 7.78
N GLU A 49 -6.76 5.41 6.68
CA GLU A 49 -8.06 4.75 6.57
C GLU A 49 -7.83 3.27 6.22
N ALA A 50 -8.15 2.37 7.15
CA ALA A 50 -8.08 0.93 6.92
C ALA A 50 -9.42 0.42 6.36
N SER A 51 -9.37 -0.41 5.32
CA SER A 51 -10.56 -1.04 4.75
C SER A 51 -10.27 -2.41 4.15
N THR A 52 -11.31 -3.21 4.00
CA THR A 52 -11.27 -4.47 3.25
C THR A 52 -11.46 -4.17 1.76
N ILE A 53 -10.56 -4.68 0.92
CA ILE A 53 -10.63 -4.53 -0.53
C ILE A 53 -11.81 -5.36 -1.04
N ALA A 54 -12.70 -4.76 -1.83
CA ALA A 54 -13.79 -5.50 -2.47
C ALA A 54 -13.26 -6.41 -3.60
N PRO A 55 -13.92 -7.56 -3.88
CA PRO A 55 -13.64 -8.35 -5.07
C PRO A 55 -13.79 -7.50 -6.35
N ALA A 56 -12.82 -7.58 -7.25
CA ALA A 56 -12.85 -6.88 -8.54
C ALA A 56 -11.88 -7.53 -9.55
N PHE A 57 -12.08 -7.24 -10.84
CA PHE A 57 -11.21 -7.71 -11.94
C PHE A 57 -10.99 -9.23 -11.98
N GLY A 58 -12.00 -10.01 -11.58
CA GLY A 58 -11.92 -11.47 -11.50
C GLY A 58 -11.05 -11.99 -10.35
N LYS A 59 -10.67 -11.12 -9.41
CA LYS A 59 -9.84 -11.44 -8.25
C LYS A 59 -10.67 -11.45 -6.98
N ILE A 60 -10.21 -12.24 -6.00
CA ILE A 60 -10.90 -12.46 -4.72
C ILE A 60 -11.01 -11.15 -3.93
N GLY A 61 -9.99 -10.30 -3.94
CA GLY A 61 -9.94 -9.15 -3.02
C GLY A 61 -9.86 -9.62 -1.57
N LEU A 62 -10.60 -8.97 -0.67
CA LEU A 62 -10.65 -9.27 0.76
C LEU A 62 -9.35 -9.02 1.54
N GLY A 63 -8.29 -8.53 0.87
CA GLY A 63 -7.09 -8.04 1.53
C GLY A 63 -7.36 -6.74 2.30
N THR A 64 -6.51 -6.45 3.28
CA THR A 64 -6.52 -5.14 3.93
C THR A 64 -5.79 -4.12 3.05
N GLN A 65 -6.39 -2.94 2.89
CA GLN A 65 -5.72 -1.77 2.34
C GLN A 65 -5.71 -0.62 3.33
N TYR A 66 -4.67 0.19 3.21
CA TYR A 66 -4.49 1.44 3.94
C TYR A 66 -4.47 2.59 2.93
N LYS A 67 -5.37 3.54 3.12
CA LYS A 67 -5.38 4.78 2.35
C LYS A 67 -4.81 5.92 3.19
N THR A 68 -3.82 6.59 2.63
CA THR A 68 -3.12 7.72 3.26
C THR A 68 -3.77 9.03 2.86
N SER A 69 -3.71 10.05 3.72
CA SER A 69 -4.23 11.39 3.42
C SER A 69 -3.45 12.07 2.28
N VAL A 70 -2.13 11.83 2.23
CA VAL A 70 -1.19 12.38 1.24
C VAL A 70 -0.53 11.28 0.42
N PRO A 71 -0.01 11.57 -0.79
CA PRO A 71 0.73 10.60 -1.60
C PRO A 71 1.93 9.97 -0.87
N ILE A 72 2.29 8.73 -1.23
CA ILE A 72 3.40 7.99 -0.59
C ILE A 72 4.72 8.76 -0.68
N LYS A 73 5.00 9.43 -1.80
CA LYS A 73 6.19 10.29 -1.97
C LYS A 73 6.32 11.38 -0.91
N ILE A 74 5.21 11.90 -0.39
CA ILE A 74 5.20 12.92 0.66
C ILE A 74 5.56 12.28 2.01
N LEU A 75 5.04 11.09 2.29
CA LEU A 75 5.40 10.34 3.50
C LEU A 75 6.87 9.94 3.51
N VAL A 76 7.41 9.53 2.36
CA VAL A 76 8.83 9.24 2.18
C VAL A 76 9.67 10.51 2.37
N LYS A 77 9.32 11.61 1.69
CA LYS A 77 10.03 12.90 1.81
C LYS A 77 10.05 13.43 3.25
N ARG A 78 9.00 13.18 4.04
CA ARG A 78 8.89 13.57 5.46
C ARG A 78 9.59 12.60 6.43
N GLY A 79 10.18 11.51 5.93
CA GLY A 79 10.82 10.48 6.75
C GLY A 79 9.83 9.74 7.65
N ILE A 80 8.56 9.64 7.24
CA ILE A 80 7.52 8.84 7.91
C ILE A 80 7.59 7.40 7.41
N LEU A 81 7.81 7.23 6.11
CA LEU A 81 8.09 5.96 5.45
C LEU A 81 9.51 5.95 4.90
N LYS A 82 10.14 4.78 4.89
CA LYS A 82 11.45 4.56 4.27
C LYS A 82 11.35 3.42 3.25
N PRO A 83 11.75 3.61 1.98
CA PRO A 83 11.88 2.51 1.03
C PRO A 83 12.85 1.45 1.56
N VAL A 84 12.50 0.17 1.38
CA VAL A 84 13.30 -1.00 1.76
C VAL A 84 13.94 -1.62 0.53
#